data_AF-A0A378W2P5-F1
#
_entry.id   AF-A0A378W2P5-F1
#
_cell.length_a   1.000
_cell.length_b   1.000
_cell.length_c   1.000
_cell.angle_alpha   90.00
_cell.angle_beta   90.00
_cell.angle_gamma   90.00
#
_symmetry.space_group_name_H-M   'P 1'
#
loop_
_entity.id
_entity.type
_entity.pdbx_description
1 polymer ?
#
loop_
_entity_poly.entity_id
_entity_poly.type
_entity_poly.pdbx_seq_one_letter_code
_entity_poly.pdbx_strand_id
1 'polypeptide(L)'
;MLASYIIESHLGHGLDELSGRWLGLETITYESLCGKGAKQISFADVAIGQATEYAAQDADFALRLEARLRAQMDDKQLEMYEKWSFPSRRYCLKWNATACKSTAPNSPAKARNSARS
;
A
#
# COMPACT_ATOMS: atom_id res chain seq x y z
N MET A 1 8.00 4.75 -2.29
CA MET A 1 7.72 5.43 -1.00
C MET A 1 8.99 5.91 -0.29
N LEU A 2 9.81 5.07 0.35
CA LEU A 2 10.96 5.59 1.15
C LEU A 2 12.05 6.21 0.27
N ALA A 3 12.36 5.56 -0.87
CA ALA A 3 13.35 6.05 -1.81
C ALA A 3 12.98 7.42 -2.40
N SER A 4 11.70 7.60 -2.76
CA SER A 4 11.19 8.87 -3.27
C SER A 4 11.21 9.98 -2.21
N TYR A 5 11.03 9.64 -0.93
CA TYR A 5 11.09 10.61 0.16
C TYR A 5 12.50 11.20 0.37
N ILE A 6 13.54 10.41 0.14
CA ILE A 6 14.94 10.86 0.26
C ILE A 6 15.31 11.85 -0.85
N ILE A 7 14.73 11.68 -2.04
CA ILE A 7 15.04 12.50 -3.22
C ILE A 7 14.12 13.72 -3.29
N GLU A 8 12.81 13.53 -3.11
CA GLU A 8 11.77 14.56 -3.32
C GLU A 8 10.73 14.53 -2.19
N SER A 9 11.11 14.89 -0.97
CA SER A 9 10.20 14.86 0.21
C SER A 9 8.94 15.71 0.07
N HIS A 10 8.96 16.75 -0.76
CA HIS A 10 7.92 17.76 -0.91
C HIS A 10 6.78 17.35 -1.86
N LEU A 11 6.96 16.29 -2.65
CA LEU A 11 5.94 15.81 -3.59
C LEU A 11 5.20 14.61 -3.03
N GLY A 12 4.03 14.31 -3.59
CA GLY A 12 3.31 13.10 -3.22
C GLY A 12 4.11 11.86 -3.66
N HIS A 13 4.06 10.84 -2.80
CA HIS A 13 4.89 9.65 -2.91
C HIS A 13 4.13 8.45 -3.45
N GLY A 14 2.85 8.59 -3.80
CA GLY A 14 2.01 7.49 -4.26
C GLY A 14 2.59 6.79 -5.50
N LEU A 15 2.32 5.49 -5.64
CA LEU A 15 2.82 4.71 -6.77
C LEU A 15 2.33 5.26 -8.11
N ASP A 16 1.06 5.68 -8.18
CA ASP A 16 0.44 6.31 -9.35
C ASP A 16 1.12 7.63 -9.72
N GLU A 17 1.39 8.50 -8.74
CA GLU A 17 2.05 9.78 -8.97
C GLU A 17 3.52 9.60 -9.38
N LEU A 18 4.22 8.64 -8.78
CA LEU A 18 5.61 8.34 -9.10
C LEU A 18 5.76 7.70 -10.48
N SER A 19 4.88 6.75 -10.83
CA SER A 19 4.89 6.11 -12.15
C SER A 19 4.58 7.11 -13.25
N GLY A 20 3.61 8.02 -13.05
CA GLY A 20 3.35 9.12 -13.98
C GLY A 20 4.55 10.07 -14.16
N ARG A 21 5.20 10.48 -13.06
CA ARG A 21 6.33 11.43 -13.12
C ARG A 21 7.61 10.84 -13.71
N TRP A 22 7.98 9.64 -13.27
CA TRP A 22 9.29 9.04 -13.56
C TRP A 22 9.27 8.07 -14.74
N LEU A 23 8.16 7.38 -14.94
CA LEU A 23 8.01 6.38 -16.02
C LEU A 23 7.12 6.89 -17.16
N GLY A 24 6.26 7.91 -16.91
CA GLY A 24 5.28 8.37 -17.90
C GLY A 24 4.22 7.31 -18.22
N LEU A 25 4.01 6.36 -17.31
CA LEU A 25 3.05 5.27 -17.46
C LEU A 25 1.83 5.52 -16.60
N GLU A 26 0.64 5.25 -17.14
CA GLU A 26 -0.59 5.22 -16.36
C GLU A 26 -0.74 3.86 -15.65
N THR A 27 -1.02 3.91 -14.35
CA THR A 27 -1.35 2.73 -13.55
C THR A 27 -2.82 2.37 -13.69
N ILE A 28 -3.12 1.07 -13.55
CA ILE A 28 -4.48 0.60 -13.37
C ILE A 28 -4.92 1.08 -11.99
N THR A 29 -5.96 1.92 -11.95
CA THR A 29 -6.42 2.46 -10.67
C THR A 29 -7.21 1.43 -9.87
N TYR A 30 -7.07 1.44 -8.55
CA TYR A 30 -7.86 0.57 -7.67
C TYR A 30 -9.37 0.74 -7.88
N GLU A 31 -9.81 1.97 -8.18
CA GLU A 31 -11.21 2.27 -8.49
C GLU A 31 -11.71 1.62 -9.79
N SER A 32 -10.81 1.37 -10.76
CA SER A 32 -11.17 0.65 -11.99
C SER A 32 -11.45 -0.83 -11.74
N LEU A 33 -10.84 -1.42 -10.70
CA LEU A 33 -10.99 -2.81 -10.32
C LEU A 33 -12.16 -3.03 -9.36
N CYS A 34 -12.24 -2.20 -8.33
CA CYS A 34 -13.22 -2.36 -7.26
C CYS A 34 -14.50 -1.54 -7.48
N GLY A 35 -14.54 -0.67 -8.50
CA GLY A 35 -15.63 0.27 -8.71
C GLY A 35 -15.60 1.45 -7.72
N LYS A 36 -16.53 2.40 -7.90
CA LYS A 36 -16.69 3.56 -7.02
C LYS A 36 -18.05 3.56 -6.30
N GLY A 37 -18.10 4.11 -5.09
CA GLY A 37 -19.34 4.38 -4.35
C GLY A 37 -19.97 3.14 -3.70
N ALA A 38 -21.30 3.15 -3.57
CA ALA A 38 -22.05 2.11 -2.84
C ALA A 38 -22.00 0.69 -3.46
N LYS A 39 -21.41 0.54 -4.65
CA LYS A 39 -21.20 -0.74 -5.34
C LYS A 39 -19.72 -1.17 -5.34
N GLN A 40 -18.90 -0.57 -4.48
CA GLN A 40 -17.50 -0.96 -4.36
C GLN A 40 -17.40 -2.41 -3.88
N ILE A 41 -16.78 -3.27 -4.69
CA ILE A 41 -16.50 -4.66 -4.32
C ILE A 41 -15.19 -4.73 -3.53
N SER A 42 -15.09 -5.71 -2.63
CA SER A 42 -13.84 -5.97 -1.92
C SER A 42 -12.80 -6.51 -2.89
N PHE A 43 -11.52 -6.23 -2.65
CA PHE A 43 -10.43 -6.81 -3.46
C PHE A 43 -10.47 -8.36 -3.48
N ALA A 44 -11.01 -8.97 -2.42
CA ALA A 44 -11.22 -10.42 -2.35
C ALA A 44 -12.27 -10.95 -3.35
N ASP A 45 -13.19 -10.09 -3.80
CA ASP A 45 -14.29 -10.44 -4.70
C ASP A 45 -13.98 -10.10 -6.18
N VAL A 46 -12.81 -9.52 -6.46
CA VAL A 46 -12.36 -9.18 -7.81
C VAL A 46 -11.95 -10.46 -8.57
N ALA A 47 -12.18 -10.48 -9.88
CA ALA A 47 -11.73 -11.59 -10.72
C ALA A 47 -10.21 -11.80 -10.60
N ILE A 48 -9.78 -13.02 -10.32
CA ILE A 48 -8.38 -13.36 -10.05
C ILE A 48 -7.45 -12.88 -11.18
N GLY A 49 -7.88 -12.97 -12.43
CA GLY A 49 -7.10 -12.48 -13.57
C GLY A 49 -6.79 -10.98 -13.48
N GLN A 50 -7.80 -10.15 -13.21
CA GLN A 50 -7.63 -8.70 -13.08
C GLN A 50 -6.83 -8.33 -11.83
N ALA A 51 -7.07 -9.01 -10.71
CA ALA A 51 -6.31 -8.82 -9.49
C ALA A 51 -4.82 -9.17 -9.68
N THR A 52 -4.54 -10.24 -10.44
CA THR A 52 -3.17 -10.66 -10.75
C THR A 52 -2.47 -9.65 -11.66
N GLU A 53 -3.15 -9.15 -12.68
CA GLU A 53 -2.60 -8.16 -13.60
C GLU A 53 -2.28 -6.84 -12.89
N TYR A 54 -3.19 -6.37 -12.03
CA TYR A 54 -2.96 -5.22 -11.16
C TYR A 54 -1.76 -5.42 -10.23
N ALA A 55 -1.70 -6.55 -9.52
CA ALA A 55 -0.60 -6.84 -8.61
C ALA A 55 0.75 -7.00 -9.33
N ALA A 56 0.74 -7.58 -10.54
CA ALA A 56 1.93 -7.72 -11.36
C ALA A 56 2.44 -6.37 -11.88
N GLN A 57 1.53 -5.49 -12.30
CA GLN A 57 1.87 -4.11 -12.69
C GLN A 57 2.50 -3.36 -11.53
N ASP A 58 1.89 -3.41 -10.34
CA ASP A 58 2.40 -2.72 -9.14
C ASP A 58 3.81 -3.21 -8.78
N ALA A 59 4.04 -4.52 -8.85
CA ALA A 59 5.36 -5.11 -8.58
C ALA A 59 6.43 -4.66 -9.60
N ASP A 60 6.10 -4.68 -10.89
CA ASP A 60 7.00 -4.24 -11.96
C ASP A 60 7.31 -2.74 -11.84
N PHE A 61 6.29 -1.92 -11.60
CA PHE A 61 6.46 -0.48 -11.47
C PHE A 61 7.27 -0.12 -10.23
N ALA A 62 7.01 -0.78 -9.10
CA ALA A 62 7.79 -0.60 -7.88
C ALA A 62 9.28 -0.93 -8.09
N LEU A 63 9.59 -2.01 -8.82
CA LEU A 63 10.96 -2.40 -9.11
C LEU A 63 11.65 -1.39 -10.05
N ARG A 64 10.98 -0.97 -11.12
CA ARG A 64 11.52 0.03 -12.06
C ARG A 64 11.76 1.38 -11.39
N LEU A 65 10.83 1.82 -10.55
CA LEU A 65 10.95 3.06 -9.78
C LEU A 65 12.10 2.96 -8.77
N GLU A 66 12.22 1.84 -8.04
CA GLU A 66 13.29 1.64 -7.08
C GLU A 66 14.67 1.69 -7.76
N ALA A 67 14.86 0.97 -8.86
CA ALA A 67 16.10 0.99 -9.62
C ALA A 67 16.46 2.40 -10.11
N ARG A 68 15.47 3.14 -10.64
CA ARG A 68 15.70 4.48 -11.20
C ARG A 68 15.98 5.53 -10.12
N LEU A 69 15.26 5.49 -9.00
CA LEU A 69 15.49 6.38 -7.87
C LEU A 69 16.84 6.07 -7.21
N ARG A 70 17.16 4.79 -7.02
CA ARG A 70 18.43 4.36 -6.44
C ARG A 70 19.64 4.81 -7.28
N ALA A 71 19.52 4.82 -8.61
CA ALA A 71 20.56 5.32 -9.50
C ALA A 71 20.79 6.84 -9.40
N GLN A 72 19.85 7.60 -8.84
CA GLN A 72 20.01 9.05 -8.62
C GLN A 72 20.51 9.41 -7.22
N MET A 73 20.62 8.43 -6.32
CA MET A 73 21.10 8.66 -4.96
C MET A 73 22.63 8.74 -4.93
N ASP A 74 23.15 9.60 -4.05
CA ASP A 74 24.57 9.57 -3.67
C ASP A 74 24.87 8.44 -2.68
N ASP A 75 26.16 8.13 -2.47
CA ASP A 75 26.59 7.01 -1.61
C ASP A 75 26.06 7.16 -0.16
N LYS A 76 25.94 8.39 0.34
CA LYS A 76 25.43 8.66 1.70
C LYS A 76 23.93 8.45 1.80
N GLN A 77 23.17 8.84 0.78
CA GLN A 77 21.73 8.63 0.67
C GLN A 77 21.41 7.14 0.53
N LEU A 78 22.22 6.39 -0.22
CA LEU A 78 22.15 4.93 -0.34
C LEU A 78 22.39 4.25 1.00
N GLU A 79 23.45 4.61 1.71
CA GLU A 79 23.75 4.08 3.05
C GLU A 79 22.57 4.37 4.02
N MET A 80 22.04 5.59 3.99
CA MET A 80 20.87 5.96 4.78
C MET A 80 19.65 5.13 4.36
N TYR A 81 19.34 5.02 3.08
CA TYR A 81 18.21 4.24 2.59
C TYR A 81 18.24 2.80 3.09
N GLU A 82 19.39 2.13 2.98
CA GLU A 82 19.57 0.75 3.45
C GLU A 82 19.44 0.65 4.97
N LYS A 83 20.12 1.54 5.70
CA LYS A 83 20.10 1.58 7.16
C LYS A 83 18.70 1.78 7.73
N TRP A 84 17.84 2.55 7.06
CA TRP A 84 16.48 2.83 7.53
C TRP A 84 15.44 1.84 6.98
N SER A 85 15.63 1.31 5.77
CA SER A 85 14.68 0.37 5.12
C SER A 85 14.58 -0.96 5.87
N PHE A 86 15.69 -1.53 6.33
CA PHE A 86 15.68 -2.85 6.98
C PHE A 86 15.04 -2.85 8.39
N PRO A 87 15.38 -1.91 9.30
CA PRO A 87 14.75 -1.85 10.62
C PRO A 87 13.27 -1.50 10.55
N SER A 88 12.90 -0.50 9.74
CA SER A 88 11.51 -0.02 9.63
C SER A 88 10.55 -1.13 9.19
N ARG A 89 10.93 -1.93 8.17
CA ARG A 89 10.13 -3.10 7.74
C ARG A 89 9.92 -4.09 8.88
N ARG A 90 10.97 -4.41 9.63
CA ARG A 90 10.92 -5.37 10.73
C ARG A 90 10.05 -4.87 11.89
N TYR A 91 10.15 -3.58 12.23
CA TYR A 91 9.35 -2.98 13.28
C TYR A 91 7.88 -2.83 12.88
N CYS A 92 7.56 -2.33 11.68
CA CYS A 92 6.17 -2.24 11.20
C CYS A 92 5.48 -3.60 11.16
N LEU A 93 6.15 -4.65 10.66
CA LEU A 93 5.59 -6.00 10.65
C LEU A 93 5.33 -6.51 12.08
N LYS A 94 6.28 -6.29 12.99
CA LYS A 94 6.12 -6.68 14.40
C LYS A 94 4.98 -5.91 15.07
N TRP A 95 4.86 -4.61 14.81
CA TRP A 95 3.81 -3.76 15.38
C TRP A 95 2.42 -4.12 14.84
N ASN A 96 2.27 -4.28 13.52
CA ASN A 96 1.01 -4.71 12.91
C ASN A 96 0.58 -6.10 13.37
N ALA A 97 1.52 -7.04 13.51
CA ALA A 97 1.23 -8.38 14.05
C ALA A 97 0.82 -8.35 15.53
N THR A 98 1.26 -7.34 16.30
CA THR A 98 0.88 -7.18 17.71
C THR A 98 -0.47 -6.48 17.83
N ALA A 99 -0.74 -5.46 17.01
CA ALA A 99 -2.03 -4.76 16.96
C ALA A 99 -3.18 -5.65 16.47
N CYS A 100 -2.92 -6.56 15.52
CA CYS A 100 -3.93 -7.53 15.05
C CYS A 100 -4.36 -8.52 16.15
N LYS A 101 -3.54 -8.73 17.19
CA LYS A 101 -3.89 -9.61 18.32
C LYS A 101 -4.78 -8.93 19.37
N SER A 102 -4.91 -7.61 19.38
CA SER A 102 -5.77 -6.90 20.35
C SER A 102 -7.23 -6.72 19.90
N THR A 103 -7.58 -7.12 18.68
CA THR A 103 -8.95 -7.05 18.15
C THR A 103 -9.53 -8.44 17.89
N ALA A 104 -9.76 -9.20 18.97
CA ALA A 104 -10.66 -10.35 19.00
C ALA A 104 -11.62 -10.17 20.20
N PRO A 105 -12.91 -10.52 20.06
CA PRO A 105 -14.01 -9.68 20.52
C PRO A 105 -14.38 -9.93 21.99
N ASN A 106 -14.55 -8.84 22.73
CA ASN A 106 -15.36 -8.83 23.95
C ASN A 106 -16.38 -7.69 23.82
N SER A 107 -17.39 -7.89 22.96
CA SER A 107 -18.62 -7.09 23.01
C SER A 107 -19.76 -8.01 23.40
N PRO A 108 -20.38 -7.81 24.57
CA PRO A 108 -21.56 -8.58 24.95
C PRO A 108 -22.72 -8.16 24.05
N ALA A 109 -23.32 -9.15 23.38
CA ALA A 109 -24.54 -9.02 22.61
C ALA A 109 -25.64 -8.39 23.48
N LYS A 110 -26.04 -7.15 23.17
CA LYS A 110 -27.29 -6.59 23.72
C LYS A 110 -28.46 -7.29 23.05
N ALA A 111 -29.16 -8.07 23.87
CA ALA A 111 -30.40 -8.75 23.58
C ALA A 111 -31.43 -7.81 22.92
N ARG A 112 -31.94 -8.25 21.78
CA ARG A 112 -33.08 -7.66 21.07
C ARG A 112 -34.33 -8.04 21.87
N ASN A 113 -34.89 -7.11 22.63
CA ASN A 113 -36.14 -7.33 23.35
C ASN A 113 -37.31 -6.86 22.48
N SER A 114 -37.89 -7.80 21.74
CA SER A 114 -39.23 -7.71 21.19
C SER A 114 -40.24 -7.97 22.32
N ALA A 115 -40.95 -6.95 22.81
CA ALA A 115 -42.20 -7.14 23.55
C ALA A 115 -42.96 -5.81 23.74
N ARG A 116 -44.25 -5.86 23.41
CA ARG A 116 -45.37 -4.99 23.82
C ARG A 116 -45.45 -3.62 23.13
N SER A 117 -46.43 -3.44 22.24
CA SER A 117 -47.87 -3.16 22.49
C SER A 117 -48.10 -1.68 22.72
#